data_AF-A0A3E2U3B8-F1
#
_entry.id   AF-A0A3E2U3B8-F1
#
_cell.length_a   1.000
_cell.length_b   1.000
_cell.length_c   1.000
_cell.angle_alpha   90.00
_cell.angle_beta   90.00
_cell.angle_gamma   90.00
#
_symmetry.space_group_name_H-M   'P 1'
#
loop_
_entity.id
_entity.type
_entity.pdbx_description
1 polymer ?
#
loop_
_entity_poly.entity_id
_entity_poly.type
_entity_poly.pdbx_seq_one_letter_code
_entity_poly.pdbx_strand_id
1 'polypeptide(L)'
;MPSAFDWNCELSWIKEYRFPLDQGMQTVYECLKNWMDDYNRNIMITTFMTSEEKEQIKIFSDRLMQAYELYVDNRYIEAFNIFNQAMDSAKNHLPTAPVGQSSAYVADAIPYYRIIAGNNKYNRLQFLHIPCNLRYLASANRFSVPGMPCSYMASAKRVAWYECEMPDSFQWAKFEAVKHDKKLIQLDLNPLTSTRSLISELPKDRWTEDERKSFARGYCFILPLIASCSVIAKEKGKSFVEAYIIPQMLMIWIKNSTDYIGVRYYSSSDNELVRNDCGYNIAMPAKHPDKNGYCVDLQEIFGVNDTNKTDEMEFLDFTEKFYNHHKVQIDRLETFYKEILYTRQHTHYHKQGTLYERYCSVCKVLIALIKAFRPEKGSSRYALVMSLSEAWYLCMDIQELTRAKFEKIKEENTPGADSLPDDIIIEIENDIDSFENTVIDLAHDFNLFVTVGIT
;
A
#
# COMPACT_ATOMS: atom_id res chain seq x y z
N MET A 1 -4.38 -40.84 24.31
CA MET A 1 -4.98 -39.51 24.56
C MET A 1 -5.19 -38.89 23.19
N PRO A 2 -6.39 -38.39 22.84
CA PRO A 2 -6.52 -37.57 21.64
C PRO A 2 -5.58 -36.39 21.82
N SER A 3 -4.74 -36.09 20.83
CA SER A 3 -3.92 -34.88 20.85
C SER A 3 -4.84 -33.71 21.15
N ALA A 4 -4.56 -32.94 22.20
CA ALA A 4 -5.30 -31.71 22.50
C ALA A 4 -5.41 -30.92 21.19
N PHE A 5 -6.63 -30.70 20.73
CA PHE A 5 -6.89 -29.94 19.51
C PHE A 5 -6.30 -28.55 19.75
N ASP A 6 -5.29 -28.15 18.96
CA ASP A 6 -4.64 -26.85 19.13
C ASP A 6 -5.67 -25.79 18.73
N TRP A 7 -6.17 -25.06 19.72
CA TRP A 7 -7.32 -24.17 19.58
C TRP A 7 -7.11 -23.11 18.49
N ASN A 8 -5.86 -22.78 18.17
CA ASN A 8 -5.50 -21.84 17.11
C ASN A 8 -5.83 -22.38 15.69
N CYS A 9 -5.92 -23.70 15.51
CA CYS A 9 -6.29 -24.33 14.24
C CYS A 9 -7.75 -24.03 13.87
N GLU A 10 -8.59 -23.76 14.88
CA GLU A 10 -9.98 -23.31 14.69
C GLU A 10 -10.07 -22.01 13.93
N LEU A 11 -9.04 -21.17 13.97
CA LEU A 11 -9.03 -19.86 13.30
C LEU A 11 -8.57 -19.96 11.85
N SER A 12 -8.34 -21.17 11.32
CA SER A 12 -7.87 -21.37 9.95
C SER A 12 -8.76 -20.74 8.89
N TRP A 13 -10.08 -20.69 9.08
CA TRP A 13 -11.04 -20.04 8.17
C TRP A 13 -10.79 -18.54 8.02
N ILE A 14 -10.23 -17.86 9.03
CA ILE A 14 -9.90 -16.43 8.95
C ILE A 14 -8.89 -16.15 7.83
N LYS A 15 -8.04 -17.13 7.50
CA LYS A 15 -7.07 -17.05 6.39
C LYS A 15 -7.72 -16.93 5.02
N GLU A 16 -9.03 -17.12 4.88
CA GLU A 16 -9.73 -16.94 3.61
C GLU A 16 -10.18 -15.49 3.39
N TYR A 17 -10.30 -14.68 4.45
CA TYR A 17 -10.67 -13.27 4.29
C TYR A 17 -9.52 -12.44 3.73
N ARG A 18 -9.87 -11.50 2.85
CA ARG A 18 -8.95 -10.55 2.23
C ARG A 18 -9.45 -9.14 2.45
N PHE A 19 -8.53 -8.24 2.75
CA PHE A 19 -8.78 -6.80 2.77
C PHE A 19 -7.86 -6.12 1.75
N PRO A 20 -8.29 -4.99 1.13
CA PRO A 20 -9.64 -4.43 1.21
C PRO A 20 -10.71 -5.35 0.60
N LEU A 21 -11.97 -5.21 1.03
CA LEU A 21 -13.11 -5.89 0.44
C LEU A 21 -13.43 -5.25 -0.92
N ASP A 22 -13.39 -6.07 -1.97
CA ASP A 22 -13.91 -5.69 -3.28
C ASP A 22 -15.39 -6.06 -3.36
N GLN A 23 -16.25 -5.04 -3.45
CA GLN A 23 -17.69 -5.24 -3.54
C GLN A 23 -18.13 -5.83 -4.89
N GLY A 24 -17.28 -5.91 -5.92
CA GLY A 24 -17.68 -6.45 -7.22
C GLY A 24 -18.92 -5.73 -7.76
N MET A 25 -20.00 -6.42 -8.09
CA MET A 25 -21.26 -5.78 -8.51
C MET A 25 -22.22 -5.45 -7.35
N GLN A 26 -21.86 -5.78 -6.11
CA GLN A 26 -22.66 -5.55 -4.92
C GLN A 26 -22.59 -4.10 -4.45
N THR A 27 -23.61 -3.68 -3.70
CA THR A 27 -23.55 -2.47 -2.86
C THR A 27 -22.55 -2.65 -1.71
N VAL A 28 -22.13 -1.54 -1.09
CA VAL A 28 -21.28 -1.60 0.12
C VAL A 28 -22.01 -2.38 1.22
N TYR A 29 -23.31 -2.16 1.38
CA TYR A 29 -24.14 -2.86 2.35
C TYR A 29 -24.14 -4.37 2.14
N GLU A 30 -24.45 -4.85 0.93
CA GLU A 30 -24.51 -6.28 0.62
C GLU A 30 -23.15 -6.95 0.82
N CYS A 31 -22.07 -6.29 0.39
CA CYS A 31 -20.70 -6.77 0.57
C CYS A 31 -20.38 -6.97 2.06
N LEU A 32 -20.65 -5.96 2.89
CA LEU A 32 -20.43 -6.03 4.34
C LEU A 32 -21.35 -7.04 5.00
N LYS A 33 -22.63 -7.06 4.65
CA LYS A 33 -23.61 -7.98 5.24
C LYS A 33 -23.23 -9.44 5.00
N ASN A 34 -22.86 -9.79 3.77
CA ASN A 34 -22.41 -11.13 3.42
C ASN A 34 -21.15 -11.52 4.21
N TRP A 35 -20.18 -10.61 4.32
CA TRP A 35 -18.96 -10.82 5.09
C TRP A 35 -19.26 -11.04 6.58
N MET A 36 -20.08 -10.17 7.18
CA MET A 36 -20.43 -10.20 8.61
C MET A 36 -21.24 -11.45 8.96
N ASP A 37 -22.18 -11.87 8.12
CA ASP A 37 -22.98 -13.08 8.35
C ASP A 37 -22.12 -14.33 8.30
N ASP A 38 -21.16 -14.40 7.37
CA ASP A 38 -20.21 -15.50 7.31
C ASP A 38 -19.26 -15.52 8.52
N TYR A 39 -18.70 -14.36 8.84
CA TYR A 39 -17.83 -14.17 9.99
C TYR A 39 -18.51 -14.59 11.30
N ASN A 40 -19.72 -14.10 11.53
CA ASN A 40 -20.49 -14.40 12.74
C ASN A 40 -20.81 -15.90 12.84
N ARG A 41 -21.18 -16.58 11.74
CA ARG A 41 -21.39 -18.05 11.74
C ARG A 41 -20.14 -18.79 12.19
N ASN A 42 -18.97 -18.42 11.66
CA ASN A 42 -17.70 -19.05 12.00
C ASN A 42 -17.26 -18.75 13.45
N ILE A 43 -17.51 -17.54 13.97
CA ILE A 43 -17.24 -17.21 15.37
C ILE A 43 -18.04 -18.09 16.33
N MET A 44 -19.33 -18.32 16.04
CA MET A 44 -20.20 -19.08 16.95
C MET A 44 -19.75 -20.53 17.15
N ILE A 45 -19.10 -21.14 16.15
CA ILE A 45 -18.64 -22.54 16.21
C ILE A 45 -17.26 -22.73 16.83
N THR A 46 -16.49 -21.67 17.09
CA THR A 46 -15.20 -21.76 17.79
C THR A 46 -15.37 -22.35 19.20
N THR A 47 -14.39 -23.05 19.76
CA THR A 47 -14.48 -23.66 21.10
C THR A 47 -13.60 -22.97 22.14
N PHE A 48 -12.59 -22.20 21.71
CA PHE A 48 -11.65 -21.53 22.60
C PHE A 48 -12.17 -20.25 23.27
N MET A 49 -13.24 -19.67 22.73
CA MET A 49 -13.94 -18.50 23.27
C MET A 49 -15.19 -18.92 24.06
N THR A 50 -15.50 -18.18 25.11
CA THR A 50 -16.74 -18.39 25.88
C THR A 50 -17.97 -18.00 25.04
N SER A 51 -19.15 -18.50 25.41
CA SER A 51 -20.41 -18.08 24.76
C SER A 51 -20.66 -16.58 24.88
N GLU A 52 -20.23 -15.96 25.98
CA GLU A 52 -20.33 -14.52 26.20
C GLU A 52 -19.42 -13.73 25.24
N GLU A 53 -18.15 -14.14 25.09
CA GLU A 53 -17.20 -13.51 24.17
C GLU A 53 -17.69 -13.56 22.72
N LYS A 54 -18.22 -14.71 22.30
CA LYS A 54 -18.79 -14.88 20.95
C LYS A 54 -20.00 -13.96 20.71
N GLU A 55 -20.90 -13.89 21.68
CA GLU A 55 -22.08 -13.03 21.59
C GLU A 55 -21.69 -11.55 21.57
N GLN A 56 -20.68 -11.14 22.34
CA GLN A 56 -20.14 -9.78 22.29
C GLN A 56 -19.57 -9.43 20.91
N ILE A 57 -18.81 -10.33 20.28
CA ILE A 57 -18.28 -10.13 18.92
C ILE A 57 -19.42 -10.02 17.91
N LYS A 58 -20.43 -10.90 18.00
CA LYS A 58 -21.59 -10.87 17.13
C LYS A 58 -22.40 -9.56 17.30
N ILE A 59 -22.66 -9.14 18.54
CA ILE A 59 -23.34 -7.88 18.84
C ILE A 59 -22.56 -6.69 18.29
N PHE A 60 -21.23 -6.71 18.42
CA PHE A 60 -20.38 -5.66 17.86
C PHE A 60 -20.53 -5.58 16.33
N SER A 61 -20.41 -6.71 15.65
CA SER A 61 -20.63 -6.85 14.20
C SER A 61 -22.02 -6.35 13.76
N ASP A 62 -23.09 -6.79 14.44
CA ASP A 62 -24.46 -6.40 14.14
C ASP A 62 -24.70 -4.90 14.36
N ARG A 63 -24.11 -4.31 15.41
CA ARG A 63 -24.23 -2.88 15.69
C ARG A 63 -23.48 -2.01 14.68
N LEU A 64 -22.36 -2.48 14.12
CA LEU A 64 -21.69 -1.78 13.02
C LEU A 64 -22.61 -1.72 11.79
N MET A 65 -23.27 -2.83 11.44
CA MET A 65 -24.26 -2.86 10.36
C MET A 65 -25.48 -1.98 10.65
N GLN A 66 -26.00 -2.02 11.88
CA GLN A 66 -27.14 -1.18 12.27
C GLN A 66 -26.79 0.32 12.20
N ALA A 67 -25.60 0.71 12.67
CA ALA A 67 -25.14 2.10 12.59
C ALA A 67 -25.01 2.55 11.12
N TYR A 68 -24.51 1.68 10.25
CA TYR A 68 -24.43 1.94 8.82
C TYR A 68 -25.82 2.18 8.22
N GLU A 69 -26.79 1.28 8.47
CA GLU A 69 -28.15 1.38 7.95
C GLU A 69 -28.82 2.69 8.38
N LEU A 70 -28.74 3.00 9.68
CA LEU A 70 -29.27 4.25 10.23
C LEU A 70 -28.61 5.48 9.60
N TYR A 71 -27.32 5.41 9.26
CA TYR A 71 -26.63 6.51 8.60
C TYR A 71 -27.17 6.73 7.17
N VAL A 72 -27.31 5.65 6.39
CA VAL A 72 -27.86 5.69 5.03
C VAL A 72 -29.32 6.18 5.04
N ASP A 73 -30.09 5.82 6.07
CA ASP A 73 -31.45 6.32 6.32
C ASP A 73 -31.51 7.77 6.81
N ASN A 74 -30.36 8.46 6.91
CA ASN A 74 -30.21 9.83 7.40
C ASN A 74 -30.62 10.03 8.87
N ARG A 75 -30.67 8.95 9.66
CA ARG A 75 -30.91 8.96 11.11
C ARG A 75 -29.61 9.12 11.87
N TYR A 76 -28.87 10.18 11.56
CA TYR A 76 -27.47 10.35 11.97
C TYR A 76 -27.27 10.25 13.49
N ILE A 77 -28.12 10.91 14.29
CA ILE A 77 -27.99 10.88 15.77
C ILE A 77 -28.04 9.44 16.28
N GLU A 78 -28.95 8.64 15.74
CA GLU A 78 -29.13 7.24 16.13
C GLU A 78 -27.98 6.37 15.64
N ALA A 79 -27.53 6.59 14.40
CA ALA A 79 -26.35 5.93 13.84
C ALA A 79 -25.11 6.14 14.73
N PHE A 80 -24.81 7.38 15.09
CA PHE A 80 -23.69 7.72 15.96
C PHE A 80 -23.85 7.15 17.37
N ASN A 81 -25.07 7.15 17.94
CA ASN A 81 -25.32 6.57 19.25
C ASN A 81 -25.08 5.05 19.26
N ILE A 82 -25.58 4.32 18.26
CA ILE A 82 -25.36 2.88 18.12
C ILE A 82 -23.87 2.58 17.92
N PHE A 83 -23.21 3.34 17.05
CA PHE A 83 -21.78 3.20 16.79
C PHE A 83 -20.94 3.43 18.05
N ASN A 84 -21.18 4.53 18.78
CA ASN A 84 -20.45 4.86 20.00
C ASN A 84 -20.62 3.76 21.06
N GLN A 85 -21.85 3.28 21.27
CA GLN A 85 -22.10 2.17 22.20
C GLN A 85 -21.36 0.89 21.79
N ALA A 86 -21.30 0.58 20.48
CA ALA A 86 -20.56 -0.57 19.97
C ALA A 86 -19.06 -0.42 20.27
N MET A 87 -18.48 0.73 19.94
CA MET A 87 -17.07 1.02 20.21
C MET A 87 -16.73 1.01 21.70
N ASP A 88 -17.57 1.62 22.54
CA ASP A 88 -17.37 1.65 23.99
C ASP A 88 -17.40 0.25 24.62
N SER A 89 -18.24 -0.65 24.09
CA SER A 89 -18.28 -2.04 24.53
C SER A 89 -17.06 -2.86 24.08
N ALA A 90 -16.48 -2.54 22.92
CA ALA A 90 -15.38 -3.32 22.34
C ALA A 90 -13.99 -2.77 22.67
N LYS A 91 -13.86 -1.50 23.07
CA LYS A 91 -12.58 -0.76 23.15
C LYS A 91 -11.46 -1.50 23.90
N ASN A 92 -11.78 -2.20 24.98
CA ASN A 92 -10.80 -2.91 25.80
C ASN A 92 -10.26 -4.19 25.14
N HIS A 93 -10.91 -4.66 24.07
CA HIS A 93 -10.50 -5.82 23.30
C HIS A 93 -9.75 -5.44 22.01
N LEU A 94 -9.84 -4.18 21.56
CA LEU A 94 -9.28 -3.76 20.28
C LEU A 94 -7.75 -3.73 20.35
N PRO A 95 -7.04 -4.41 19.42
CA PRO A 95 -5.60 -4.30 19.30
C PRO A 95 -5.17 -2.85 19.04
N THR A 96 -4.05 -2.47 19.64
CA THR A 96 -3.48 -1.13 19.49
C THR A 96 -2.00 -1.20 19.19
N ALA A 97 -1.48 -0.14 18.57
CA ALA A 97 -0.06 0.09 18.42
C ALA A 97 0.31 1.47 19.01
N PRO A 98 1.42 1.58 19.75
CA PRO A 98 1.97 2.88 20.13
C PRO A 98 2.36 3.70 18.89
N VAL A 99 2.17 5.02 18.93
CA VAL A 99 2.61 5.90 17.84
C VAL A 99 4.13 5.81 17.70
N GLY A 100 4.61 5.59 16.47
CA GLY A 100 6.04 5.50 16.16
C GLY A 100 6.67 4.16 16.50
N GLN A 101 5.89 3.11 16.77
CA GLN A 101 6.39 1.74 16.96
C GLN A 101 5.81 0.77 15.93
N SER A 102 6.59 -0.25 15.58
CA SER A 102 6.18 -1.29 14.62
C SER A 102 5.02 -2.16 15.14
N SER A 103 4.96 -2.42 16.45
CA SER A 103 3.85 -3.12 17.11
C SER A 103 3.79 -2.82 18.61
N ALA A 104 2.76 -3.30 19.31
CA ALA A 104 2.69 -3.25 20.77
C ALA A 104 3.75 -4.12 21.48
N TYR A 105 4.38 -5.05 20.76
CA TYR A 105 5.27 -6.06 21.34
C TYR A 105 6.74 -5.85 20.98
N VAL A 106 7.03 -4.94 20.04
CA VAL A 106 8.36 -4.67 19.51
C VAL A 106 8.60 -3.17 19.57
N ALA A 107 9.61 -2.76 20.34
CA ALA A 107 9.95 -1.35 20.57
C ALA A 107 10.76 -0.72 19.41
N ASP A 108 10.69 -1.29 18.21
CA ASP A 108 11.40 -0.75 17.05
C ASP A 108 10.72 0.56 16.63
N ALA A 109 11.45 1.65 16.79
CA ALA A 109 11.00 2.97 16.40
C ALA A 109 10.89 3.05 14.88
N ILE A 110 9.76 3.54 14.39
CA ILE A 110 9.52 3.72 12.97
C ILE A 110 9.17 5.19 12.66
N PRO A 111 9.72 5.75 11.57
CA PRO A 111 9.34 7.08 11.12
C PRO A 111 8.02 7.06 10.34
N TYR A 112 7.41 8.23 10.22
CA TYR A 112 6.28 8.49 9.36
C TYR A 112 6.60 9.56 8.32
N TYR A 113 5.97 9.43 7.16
CA TYR A 113 6.20 10.28 6.01
C TYR A 113 4.88 10.90 5.55
N ARG A 114 4.92 12.19 5.21
CA ARG A 114 3.81 12.87 4.54
C ARG A 114 4.31 13.56 3.29
N ILE A 115 3.48 13.56 2.27
CA ILE A 115 3.71 14.26 1.01
C ILE A 115 2.60 15.29 0.79
N ILE A 116 2.97 16.45 0.26
CA ILE A 116 2.03 17.45 -0.25
C ILE A 116 2.41 17.74 -1.69
N ALA A 117 1.48 17.47 -2.61
CA ALA A 117 1.68 17.70 -4.04
C ALA A 117 1.73 19.19 -4.39
N GLY A 118 2.48 19.51 -5.44
CA GLY A 118 2.64 20.86 -6.00
C GLY A 118 3.95 21.56 -5.59
N ASN A 119 4.06 22.82 -5.99
CA ASN A 119 5.29 23.62 -5.89
C ASN A 119 5.19 24.69 -4.79
N ASN A 120 4.16 24.62 -3.96
CA ASN A 120 4.03 25.50 -2.81
C ASN A 120 5.15 25.20 -1.81
N LYS A 121 5.52 26.20 -1.01
CA LYS A 121 6.46 26.04 0.09
C LYS A 121 5.69 25.91 1.40
N TYR A 122 5.88 24.78 2.08
CA TYR A 122 5.37 24.51 3.41
C TYR A 122 6.52 24.29 4.39
N ASN A 123 6.27 24.65 5.64
CA ASN A 123 7.15 24.36 6.76
C ASN A 123 6.71 23.11 7.53
N ARG A 124 7.56 22.65 8.47
CA ARG A 124 7.33 21.46 9.29
C ARG A 124 5.98 21.47 10.03
N LEU A 125 5.55 22.62 10.56
CA LEU A 125 4.27 22.75 11.26
C LEU A 125 3.08 22.59 10.32
N GLN A 126 3.12 23.21 9.14
CA GLN A 126 2.10 23.05 8.11
C GLN A 126 1.97 21.60 7.61
N PHE A 127 3.05 20.83 7.67
CA PHE A 127 3.04 19.40 7.36
C PHE A 127 2.38 18.52 8.44
N LEU A 128 2.11 19.01 9.65
CA LEU A 128 1.40 18.21 10.66
C LEU A 128 -0.06 17.98 10.27
N HIS A 129 -0.81 19.02 9.92
CA HIS A 129 -2.16 18.95 9.39
C HIS A 129 -2.64 20.34 8.94
N ILE A 130 -3.78 20.36 8.25
CA ILE A 130 -4.47 21.62 7.93
C ILE A 130 -4.87 22.32 9.24
N PRO A 131 -4.56 23.60 9.44
CA PRO A 131 -4.94 24.34 10.64
C PRO A 131 -6.47 24.33 10.87
N CYS A 132 -6.91 24.23 12.13
CA CYS A 132 -8.33 24.19 12.50
C CYS A 132 -9.12 25.47 12.16
N ASN A 133 -8.45 26.61 12.02
CA ASN A 133 -8.99 27.86 11.50
C ASN A 133 -9.11 27.88 9.95
N LEU A 134 -8.49 26.93 9.26
CA LEU A 134 -8.59 26.72 7.80
C LEU A 134 -9.38 25.46 7.45
N ARG A 135 -10.33 25.05 8.30
CA ARG A 135 -11.12 23.82 8.13
C ARG A 135 -11.90 23.72 6.81
N TYR A 136 -12.14 24.83 6.14
CA TYR A 136 -12.76 24.85 4.81
C TYR A 136 -11.89 24.16 3.74
N LEU A 137 -10.59 23.96 4.00
CA LEU A 137 -9.67 23.18 3.17
C LEU A 137 -9.70 21.68 3.49
N ALA A 138 -10.30 21.26 4.61
CA ALA A 138 -10.36 19.86 5.02
C ALA A 138 -11.55 19.15 4.35
N SER A 139 -11.28 18.49 3.22
CA SER A 139 -12.25 17.65 2.50
C SER A 139 -12.55 16.34 3.25
N ALA A 140 -13.64 15.66 2.85
CA ALA A 140 -13.88 14.28 3.28
C ALA A 140 -12.80 13.34 2.72
N ASN A 141 -12.27 12.49 3.57
CA ASN A 141 -11.55 11.27 3.16
C ASN A 141 -12.06 10.08 3.99
N ARG A 142 -11.47 8.90 3.81
CA ARG A 142 -11.90 7.71 4.55
C ARG A 142 -11.89 7.94 6.06
N PHE A 143 -10.75 8.34 6.61
CA PHE A 143 -10.59 8.60 8.04
C PHE A 143 -10.67 10.11 8.39
N SER A 144 -11.53 10.87 7.71
CA SER A 144 -11.81 12.27 8.06
C SER A 144 -13.16 12.72 7.53
N VAL A 145 -13.94 13.37 8.39
CA VAL A 145 -15.18 14.04 7.99
C VAL A 145 -14.88 15.43 7.42
N PRO A 146 -15.72 15.97 6.52
CA PRO A 146 -15.61 17.35 6.06
C PRO A 146 -15.44 18.34 7.22
N GLY A 147 -14.49 19.26 7.10
CA GLY A 147 -14.24 20.27 8.11
C GLY A 147 -13.52 19.76 9.37
N MET A 148 -13.10 18.50 9.42
CA MET A 148 -12.24 17.96 10.47
C MET A 148 -10.83 17.73 9.95
N PRO A 149 -9.87 18.63 10.26
CA PRO A 149 -8.49 18.37 9.92
C PRO A 149 -7.96 17.10 10.56
N CYS A 150 -7.26 16.30 9.77
CA CYS A 150 -6.54 15.11 10.19
C CYS A 150 -5.09 15.17 9.71
N SER A 151 -4.21 14.56 10.49
CA SER A 151 -2.86 14.21 10.05
C SER A 151 -2.93 12.84 9.37
N TYR A 152 -2.50 12.79 8.11
CA TYR A 152 -2.31 11.56 7.35
C TYR A 152 -0.82 11.39 7.08
N MET A 153 -0.27 10.23 7.43
CA MET A 153 1.12 9.89 7.19
C MET A 153 1.25 8.39 6.90
N ALA A 154 2.32 7.98 6.22
CA ALA A 154 2.63 6.58 5.93
C ALA A 154 3.91 6.13 6.64
N SER A 155 4.05 4.82 6.89
CA SER A 155 5.26 4.23 7.49
C SER A 155 6.47 4.24 6.55
N ALA A 156 6.26 4.51 5.25
CA ALA A 156 7.31 4.63 4.25
C ALA A 156 7.04 5.79 3.28
N LYS A 157 8.11 6.46 2.82
CA LYS A 157 8.03 7.59 1.87
C LYS A 157 7.32 7.20 0.57
N ARG A 158 7.59 5.98 0.06
CA ARG A 158 6.95 5.46 -1.15
C ARG A 158 5.45 5.26 -0.97
N VAL A 159 5.03 4.65 0.14
CA VAL A 159 3.60 4.49 0.47
C VAL A 159 2.91 5.85 0.50
N ALA A 160 3.51 6.87 1.13
CA ALA A 160 2.97 8.23 1.13
C ALA A 160 2.85 8.81 -0.30
N TRP A 161 3.80 8.51 -1.19
CA TRP A 161 3.79 8.99 -2.57
C TRP A 161 2.68 8.33 -3.38
N TYR A 162 2.51 7.02 -3.22
CA TYR A 162 1.42 6.28 -3.86
C TYR A 162 0.03 6.71 -3.39
N GLU A 163 -0.14 6.96 -2.09
CA GLU A 163 -1.40 7.47 -1.52
C GLU A 163 -1.74 8.89 -2.01
N CYS A 164 -0.74 9.66 -2.44
CA CYS A 164 -0.94 10.99 -3.04
C CYS A 164 -1.10 10.96 -4.56
N GLU A 165 -1.33 9.79 -5.17
CA GLU A 165 -1.42 9.60 -6.63
C GLU A 165 -0.13 9.92 -7.38
N MET A 166 1.02 9.72 -6.73
CA MET A 166 2.37 9.84 -7.31
C MET A 166 2.63 11.19 -8.00
N PRO A 167 2.53 12.31 -7.26
CA PRO A 167 2.74 13.62 -7.84
C PRO A 167 4.16 13.77 -8.40
N ASP A 168 4.27 14.47 -9.53
CA ASP A 168 5.55 14.81 -10.17
C ASP A 168 6.38 15.76 -9.31
N SER A 169 5.72 16.80 -8.78
CA SER A 169 6.36 17.84 -8.00
C SER A 169 5.69 17.85 -6.64
N PHE A 170 6.49 17.73 -5.58
CA PHE A 170 5.96 17.67 -4.23
C PHE A 170 7.00 18.06 -3.20
N GLN A 171 6.51 18.40 -2.01
CA GLN A 171 7.34 18.44 -0.80
C GLN A 171 7.05 17.23 0.07
N TRP A 172 8.02 16.84 0.88
CA TRP A 172 7.85 15.73 1.82
C TRP A 172 8.44 16.04 3.19
N ALA A 173 7.89 15.40 4.22
CA ALA A 173 8.36 15.52 5.59
C ALA A 173 8.50 14.14 6.25
N LYS A 174 9.56 13.98 7.04
CA LYS A 174 9.76 12.86 7.97
C LYS A 174 9.42 13.28 9.39
N PHE A 175 8.62 12.49 10.07
CA PHE A 175 8.25 12.64 11.47
C PHE A 175 8.65 11.40 12.26
N GLU A 176 9.31 11.62 13.40
CA GLU A 176 9.61 10.58 14.37
C GLU A 176 8.83 10.90 15.62
N ALA A 177 8.17 9.90 16.20
CA ALA A 177 7.48 10.10 17.46
C ALA A 177 8.52 10.21 18.58
N VAL A 178 8.48 11.30 19.33
CA VAL A 178 9.32 11.51 20.53
C VAL A 178 8.60 11.07 21.81
N LYS A 179 7.29 10.82 21.72
CA LYS A 179 6.45 10.21 22.77
C LYS A 179 5.71 9.01 22.20
N HIS A 180 5.72 7.90 22.94
CA HIS A 180 5.09 6.63 22.56
C HIS A 180 3.95 6.21 23.50
N ASP A 181 3.45 7.12 24.33
CA ASP A 181 2.36 6.86 25.30
C ASP A 181 0.97 6.87 24.64
N LYS A 182 0.86 7.42 23.43
CA LYS A 182 -0.39 7.48 22.67
C LYS A 182 -0.59 6.24 21.81
N LYS A 183 -1.84 5.79 21.73
CA LYS A 183 -2.24 4.56 21.05
C LYS A 183 -3.02 4.82 19.78
N LEU A 184 -2.75 4.02 18.76
CA LEU A 184 -3.52 3.92 17.52
C LEU A 184 -4.31 2.61 17.54
N ILE A 185 -5.57 2.64 17.09
CA ILE A 185 -6.31 1.39 16.82
C ILE A 185 -5.68 0.72 15.61
N GLN A 186 -5.37 -0.58 15.73
CA GLN A 186 -4.62 -1.33 14.74
C GLN A 186 -5.57 -2.01 13.72
N LEU A 187 -5.82 -1.34 12.59
CA LEU A 187 -6.64 -1.84 11.48
C LEU A 187 -5.79 -2.49 10.36
N ASP A 188 -4.47 -2.45 10.45
CA ASP A 188 -3.50 -3.05 9.54
C ASP A 188 -3.18 -4.51 9.92
N LEU A 189 -4.23 -5.32 10.17
CA LEU A 189 -4.09 -6.75 10.42
C LEU A 189 -4.51 -7.54 9.19
N ASN A 190 -3.57 -8.29 8.61
CA ASN A 190 -3.79 -9.08 7.41
C ASN A 190 -4.24 -10.49 7.80
N PRO A 191 -5.43 -10.96 7.37
CA PRO A 191 -5.95 -12.21 7.89
C PRO A 191 -5.14 -13.47 7.62
N LEU A 192 -4.48 -13.52 6.47
CA LEU A 192 -3.61 -14.63 6.13
C LEU A 192 -2.36 -14.66 7.00
N THR A 193 -1.63 -13.54 7.06
CA THR A 193 -0.33 -13.47 7.77
C THR A 193 -0.50 -13.47 9.28
N SER A 194 -1.43 -12.68 9.84
CA SER A 194 -1.69 -12.67 11.28
C SER A 194 -2.13 -14.04 11.81
N THR A 195 -2.96 -14.76 11.07
CA THR A 195 -3.38 -16.12 11.46
C THR A 195 -2.27 -17.14 11.25
N ARG A 196 -1.45 -17.02 10.20
CA ARG A 196 -0.24 -17.84 10.05
C ARG A 196 0.69 -17.63 11.23
N SER A 197 1.00 -16.39 11.61
CA SER A 197 1.86 -16.13 12.76
C SER A 197 1.27 -16.71 14.06
N LEU A 198 -0.05 -16.60 14.28
CA LEU A 198 -0.72 -17.22 15.44
C LEU A 198 -0.60 -18.75 15.49
N ILE A 199 -0.61 -19.40 14.33
CA ILE A 199 -0.58 -20.86 14.19
C ILE A 199 0.85 -21.41 14.18
N SER A 200 1.76 -20.80 13.42
CA SER A 200 3.07 -21.38 13.10
C SER A 200 4.28 -20.61 13.64
N GLU A 201 4.15 -19.33 14.02
CA GLU A 201 5.35 -18.48 14.24
C GLU A 201 5.41 -17.78 15.59
N LEU A 202 4.30 -17.62 16.33
CA LEU A 202 4.35 -17.12 17.70
C LEU A 202 5.14 -18.13 18.54
N PRO A 203 6.37 -17.79 18.96
CA PRO A 203 7.23 -18.76 19.62
C PRO A 203 6.56 -19.18 20.93
N LYS A 204 6.31 -20.48 21.13
CA LYS A 204 5.70 -21.01 22.37
C LYS A 204 6.53 -20.66 23.61
N ASP A 205 7.80 -20.30 23.42
CA ASP A 205 8.77 -19.83 24.39
C ASP A 205 8.66 -18.33 24.71
N ARG A 206 8.08 -17.50 23.83
CA ARG A 206 7.91 -16.06 24.09
C ARG A 206 6.56 -15.70 24.69
N TRP A 207 5.51 -16.45 24.37
CA TRP A 207 4.13 -16.12 24.75
C TRP A 207 3.47 -17.30 25.46
N THR A 208 2.87 -17.03 26.61
CA THR A 208 2.02 -17.97 27.32
C THR A 208 0.77 -18.32 26.50
N GLU A 209 0.13 -19.44 26.81
CA GLU A 209 -1.12 -19.82 26.15
C GLU A 209 -2.22 -18.76 26.33
N ASP A 210 -2.29 -18.14 27.51
CA ASP A 210 -3.26 -17.09 27.81
C ASP A 210 -3.01 -15.81 27.01
N GLU A 211 -1.74 -15.41 26.82
CA GLU A 211 -1.39 -14.28 25.95
C GLU A 211 -1.77 -14.55 24.49
N ARG A 212 -1.52 -15.76 24.00
CA ARG A 212 -1.90 -16.18 22.64
C ARG A 212 -3.42 -16.15 22.47
N LYS A 213 -4.19 -16.69 23.42
CA LYS A 213 -5.66 -16.62 23.41
C LYS A 213 -6.17 -15.20 23.53
N SER A 214 -5.54 -14.36 24.35
CA SER A 214 -5.88 -12.94 24.49
C SER A 214 -5.70 -12.19 23.17
N PHE A 215 -4.57 -12.38 22.48
CA PHE A 215 -4.37 -11.81 21.15
C PHE A 215 -5.37 -12.34 20.13
N ALA A 216 -5.63 -13.66 20.12
CA ALA A 216 -6.63 -14.25 19.24
C ALA A 216 -8.03 -13.67 19.46
N ARG A 217 -8.43 -13.44 20.72
CA ARG A 217 -9.70 -12.78 21.05
C ARG A 217 -9.73 -11.35 20.52
N GLY A 218 -8.70 -10.53 20.82
CA GLY A 218 -8.63 -9.16 20.32
C GLY A 218 -8.64 -9.10 18.79
N TYR A 219 -7.97 -10.07 18.16
CA TYR A 219 -7.98 -10.24 16.72
C TYR A 219 -9.37 -10.58 16.17
N CYS A 220 -10.14 -11.46 16.82
CA CYS A 220 -11.53 -11.70 16.46
C CYS A 220 -12.45 -10.48 16.72
N PHE A 221 -12.17 -9.67 17.74
CA PHE A 221 -12.97 -8.47 18.01
C PHE A 221 -12.81 -7.38 16.94
N ILE A 222 -11.59 -7.21 16.41
CA ILE A 222 -11.29 -6.09 15.50
C ILE A 222 -11.67 -6.36 14.05
N LEU A 223 -11.75 -7.63 13.61
CA LEU A 223 -12.00 -7.98 12.20
C LEU A 223 -13.30 -7.38 11.62
N PRO A 224 -14.45 -7.38 12.33
CA PRO A 224 -15.64 -6.66 11.87
C PRO A 224 -15.36 -5.17 11.60
N LEU A 225 -14.63 -4.49 12.48
CA LEU A 225 -14.30 -3.08 12.29
C LEU A 225 -13.36 -2.87 11.09
N ILE A 226 -12.38 -3.76 10.90
CA ILE A 226 -11.48 -3.72 9.73
C ILE A 226 -12.28 -3.91 8.44
N ALA A 227 -13.19 -4.89 8.39
CA ALA A 227 -14.06 -5.13 7.24
C ALA A 227 -14.87 -3.89 6.90
N SER A 228 -15.55 -3.29 7.89
CA SER A 228 -16.32 -2.06 7.71
C SER A 228 -15.47 -0.86 7.31
N CYS A 229 -14.18 -0.83 7.67
CA CYS A 229 -13.29 0.26 7.31
C CYS A 229 -12.55 0.07 5.97
N SER A 230 -12.51 -1.14 5.45
CA SER A 230 -11.62 -1.53 4.34
C SER A 230 -12.38 -1.94 3.09
N VAL A 231 -13.54 -1.36 2.80
CA VAL A 231 -14.23 -1.56 1.51
C VAL A 231 -13.63 -0.63 0.45
N ILE A 232 -13.35 -1.16 -0.75
CA ILE A 232 -12.86 -0.37 -1.89
C ILE A 232 -13.90 0.69 -2.25
N ALA A 233 -13.50 1.95 -2.24
CA ALA A 233 -14.38 3.06 -2.61
C ALA A 233 -14.41 3.22 -4.14
N LYS A 234 -15.56 2.94 -4.77
CA LYS A 234 -15.77 3.18 -6.21
C LYS A 234 -16.03 4.63 -6.56
N GLU A 235 -16.58 5.38 -5.61
CA GLU A 235 -17.01 6.77 -5.78
C GLU A 235 -15.96 7.77 -5.25
N LYS A 236 -14.67 7.48 -5.41
CA LYS A 236 -13.60 8.40 -4.96
C LYS A 236 -13.78 9.79 -5.58
N GLY A 237 -13.58 10.82 -4.77
CA GLY A 237 -13.72 12.23 -5.18
C GLY A 237 -15.16 12.75 -5.26
N LYS A 238 -16.18 11.92 -4.98
CA LYS A 238 -17.56 12.39 -4.82
C LYS A 238 -17.76 13.05 -3.44
N SER A 239 -18.82 13.86 -3.32
CA SER A 239 -19.19 14.52 -2.07
C SER A 239 -19.57 13.54 -0.96
N PHE A 240 -20.02 12.35 -1.34
CA PHE A 240 -20.38 11.26 -0.45
C PHE A 240 -19.82 9.95 -0.99
N VAL A 241 -19.20 9.18 -0.10
CA VAL A 241 -18.63 7.87 -0.38
C VAL A 241 -19.13 6.92 0.69
N GLU A 242 -19.98 5.98 0.30
CA GLU A 242 -20.66 5.07 1.23
C GLU A 242 -19.66 4.21 2.04
N ALA A 243 -18.56 3.79 1.42
CA ALA A 243 -17.47 3.07 2.07
C ALA A 243 -16.74 3.89 3.18
N TYR A 244 -17.03 5.19 3.32
CA TYR A 244 -16.44 6.05 4.36
C TYR A 244 -17.32 6.22 5.59
N ILE A 245 -18.58 5.73 5.58
CA ILE A 245 -19.52 5.91 6.70
C ILE A 245 -18.93 5.45 8.03
N ILE A 246 -18.56 4.16 8.14
CA ILE A 246 -18.04 3.58 9.38
C ILE A 246 -16.65 4.17 9.75
N PRO A 247 -15.68 4.28 8.82
CA PRO A 247 -14.43 5.01 9.06
C PRO A 247 -14.60 6.42 9.62
N GLN A 248 -15.55 7.19 9.10
CA GLN A 248 -15.77 8.57 9.54
C GLN A 248 -16.42 8.63 10.92
N MET A 249 -17.37 7.73 11.22
CA MET A 249 -17.92 7.59 12.58
C MET A 249 -16.83 7.18 13.58
N LEU A 250 -15.94 6.27 13.20
CA LEU A 250 -14.78 5.86 14.00
C LEU A 250 -13.90 7.07 14.35
N MET A 251 -13.62 7.95 13.39
CA MET A 251 -12.76 9.10 13.63
C MET A 251 -13.41 10.16 14.53
N ILE A 252 -14.75 10.30 14.49
CA ILE A 252 -15.48 11.13 15.44
C ILE A 252 -15.43 10.53 16.86
N TRP A 253 -15.60 9.22 17.01
CA TRP A 253 -15.46 8.55 18.30
C TRP A 253 -14.03 8.69 18.85
N ILE A 254 -13.00 8.46 18.03
CA ILE A 254 -11.59 8.67 18.40
C ILE A 254 -11.34 10.12 18.81
N LYS A 255 -11.92 11.10 18.09
CA LYS A 255 -11.74 12.52 18.42
C LYS A 255 -12.19 12.84 19.85
N ASN A 256 -13.23 12.18 20.34
CA ASN A 256 -13.77 12.35 21.69
C ASN A 256 -13.15 11.41 22.74
N SER A 257 -12.28 10.47 22.32
CA SER A 257 -11.59 9.55 23.21
C SER A 257 -10.30 10.15 23.78
N THR A 258 -9.99 9.80 25.03
CA THR A 258 -8.68 10.03 25.68
C THR A 258 -7.70 8.89 25.47
N ASP A 259 -8.20 7.70 25.11
CA ASP A 259 -7.44 6.45 25.08
C ASP A 259 -6.70 6.27 23.73
N TYR A 260 -7.25 6.85 22.67
CA TYR A 260 -6.76 6.71 21.29
C TYR A 260 -6.51 8.06 20.64
N ILE A 261 -5.43 8.16 19.86
CA ILE A 261 -5.09 9.37 19.08
C ILE A 261 -5.39 9.22 17.59
N GLY A 262 -5.69 8.02 17.11
CA GLY A 262 -5.93 7.76 15.70
C GLY A 262 -6.06 6.28 15.37
N VAL A 263 -5.97 5.98 14.08
CA VAL A 263 -5.93 4.64 13.52
C VAL A 263 -4.63 4.40 12.76
N ARG A 264 -4.20 3.14 12.73
CA ARG A 264 -3.20 2.60 11.83
C ARG A 264 -3.89 1.64 10.87
N TYR A 265 -3.64 1.72 9.56
CA TYR A 265 -4.43 0.98 8.57
C TYR A 265 -3.63 0.65 7.30
N TYR A 266 -3.94 -0.48 6.66
CA TYR A 266 -3.48 -0.76 5.30
C TYR A 266 -4.25 0.05 4.29
N SER A 267 -3.61 0.38 3.17
CA SER A 267 -4.30 1.02 2.07
C SER A 267 -5.49 0.19 1.60
N SER A 268 -6.59 0.88 1.36
CA SER A 268 -7.78 0.35 0.67
C SER A 268 -7.85 0.89 -0.75
N SER A 269 -6.73 1.38 -1.27
CA SER A 269 -6.58 1.74 -2.66
C SER A 269 -6.64 0.49 -3.53
N ASP A 270 -7.22 0.64 -4.71
CA ASP A 270 -7.18 -0.31 -5.81
C ASP A 270 -5.78 -0.40 -6.45
N ASN A 271 -4.87 0.51 -6.07
CA ASN A 271 -3.47 0.49 -6.43
C ASN A 271 -2.73 -0.69 -5.77
N GLU A 272 -2.31 -1.64 -6.59
CA GLU A 272 -1.59 -2.85 -6.18
C GLU A 272 -0.20 -2.56 -5.59
N LEU A 273 0.52 -1.55 -6.08
CA LEU A 273 1.83 -1.17 -5.51
C LEU A 273 1.71 -0.76 -4.04
N VAL A 274 0.62 -0.08 -3.68
CA VAL A 274 0.39 0.29 -2.27
C VAL A 274 0.05 -0.94 -1.43
N ARG A 275 -0.68 -1.90 -1.99
CA ARG A 275 -1.14 -3.09 -1.28
C ARG A 275 -0.03 -4.12 -1.06
N ASN A 276 0.92 -4.19 -1.99
CA ASN A 276 2.03 -5.14 -1.94
C ASN A 276 3.24 -4.59 -1.18
N ASP A 277 3.33 -3.27 -0.99
CA ASP A 277 4.30 -2.67 -0.06
C ASP A 277 3.85 -2.99 1.38
N CYS A 278 4.71 -3.63 2.18
CA CYS A 278 4.40 -4.03 3.57
C CYS A 278 4.25 -2.84 4.54
N GLY A 279 4.01 -1.63 4.02
CA GLY A 279 3.78 -0.42 4.80
C GLY A 279 2.32 -0.22 5.20
N TYR A 280 2.11 0.76 6.06
CA TYR A 280 0.80 1.14 6.57
C TYR A 280 0.69 2.66 6.66
N ASN A 281 -0.55 3.13 6.77
CA ASN A 281 -0.87 4.52 7.00
C ASN A 281 -1.33 4.75 8.44
N ILE A 282 -1.24 6.00 8.88
CA ILE A 282 -1.85 6.48 10.11
C ILE A 282 -2.75 7.68 9.80
N ALA A 283 -3.88 7.75 10.49
CA ALA A 283 -4.77 8.90 10.47
C ALA A 283 -5.10 9.32 11.90
N MET A 284 -4.82 10.59 12.24
CA MET A 284 -5.05 11.15 13.56
C MET A 284 -5.85 12.45 13.44
N PRO A 285 -7.05 12.56 14.04
CA PRO A 285 -7.81 13.80 13.98
C PRO A 285 -7.13 14.87 14.83
N ALA A 286 -7.11 16.11 14.34
CA ALA A 286 -6.60 17.23 15.11
C ALA A 286 -7.49 17.48 16.35
N LYS A 287 -6.87 17.42 17.53
CA LYS A 287 -7.47 17.72 18.85
C LYS A 287 -6.82 18.97 19.44
N HIS A 288 -7.45 19.59 20.44
CA HIS A 288 -6.86 20.66 21.26
C HIS A 288 -6.00 21.68 20.47
N PRO A 289 -6.60 22.46 19.55
CA PRO A 289 -5.83 23.38 18.72
C PRO A 289 -5.24 24.53 19.55
N ASP A 290 -4.01 24.92 19.25
CA ASP A 290 -3.38 26.12 19.75
C ASP A 290 -3.98 27.39 19.13
N LYS A 291 -3.43 28.56 19.49
CA LYS A 291 -3.85 29.87 18.97
C LYS A 291 -3.75 30.02 17.45
N ASN A 292 -2.91 29.22 16.80
CA ASN A 292 -2.70 29.23 15.35
C ASN A 292 -3.52 28.13 14.65
N GLY A 293 -4.27 27.33 15.39
CA GLY A 293 -5.11 26.26 14.86
C GLY A 293 -4.41 24.89 14.75
N TYR A 294 -3.21 24.71 15.29
CA TYR A 294 -2.47 23.44 15.22
C TYR A 294 -2.67 22.59 16.47
N CYS A 295 -2.80 21.29 16.30
CA CYS A 295 -3.06 20.33 17.37
C CYS A 295 -1.86 20.24 18.31
N VAL A 296 -2.06 20.58 19.58
CA VAL A 296 -1.01 20.51 20.61
C VAL A 296 -0.54 19.07 20.81
N ASP A 297 -1.46 18.09 20.84
CA ASP A 297 -1.11 16.68 21.01
C ASP A 297 -0.17 16.18 19.91
N LEU A 298 -0.45 16.52 18.64
CA LEU A 298 0.39 16.11 17.50
C LEU A 298 1.76 16.83 17.51
N GLN A 299 1.79 18.10 17.93
CA GLN A 299 3.05 18.83 18.12
C GLN A 299 3.92 18.14 19.17
N GLU A 300 3.33 17.72 20.30
CA GLU A 300 4.05 17.00 21.35
C GLU A 300 4.51 15.61 20.94
N ILE A 301 3.65 14.83 20.25
CA ILE A 301 3.97 13.48 19.79
C ILE A 301 5.17 13.49 18.85
N PHE A 302 5.24 14.46 17.94
CA PHE A 302 6.27 14.54 16.90
C PHE A 302 7.38 15.57 17.19
N GLY A 303 7.40 16.14 18.39
CA GLY A 303 8.42 17.10 18.82
C GLY A 303 8.48 18.38 17.96
N VAL A 304 7.35 18.80 17.38
CA VAL A 304 7.28 20.05 16.62
C VAL A 304 7.13 21.21 17.59
N ASN A 305 8.12 22.11 17.61
CA ASN A 305 8.21 23.19 18.58
C ASN A 305 8.89 24.43 17.97
N ASP A 306 9.10 25.48 18.76
CA ASP A 306 9.63 26.76 18.28
C ASP A 306 10.99 26.68 17.56
N THR A 307 11.79 25.63 17.80
CA THR A 307 13.11 25.47 17.17
C THR A 307 13.07 24.86 15.77
N ASN A 308 12.01 24.11 15.41
CA ASN A 308 11.94 23.36 14.15
C ASN A 308 10.63 23.57 13.36
N LYS A 309 9.62 24.23 13.95
CA LYS A 309 8.30 24.40 13.32
C LYS A 309 8.33 25.17 12.00
N THR A 310 9.34 26.03 11.81
CA THR A 310 9.55 26.86 10.62
C THR A 310 10.51 26.24 9.61
N ASP A 311 11.05 25.05 9.86
CA ASP A 311 11.97 24.38 8.93
C ASP A 311 11.29 24.22 7.57
N GLU A 312 11.97 24.62 6.49
CA GLU A 312 11.48 24.42 5.13
C GLU A 312 11.58 22.93 4.76
N MET A 313 10.51 22.38 4.19
CA MET A 313 10.51 20.99 3.74
C MET A 313 11.17 20.83 2.38
N GLU A 314 11.85 19.70 2.17
CA GLU A 314 12.52 19.41 0.91
C GLU A 314 11.51 19.32 -0.24
N PHE A 315 11.82 20.00 -1.34
CA PHE A 315 11.07 19.91 -2.60
C PHE A 315 11.73 18.93 -3.56
N LEU A 316 10.91 18.13 -4.24
CA LEU A 316 11.32 17.18 -5.24
C LEU A 316 10.54 17.42 -6.54
N ASP A 317 11.26 17.56 -7.65
CA ASP A 317 10.71 17.34 -9.00
C ASP A 317 11.15 15.95 -9.48
N PHE A 318 10.22 15.01 -9.38
CA PHE A 318 10.43 13.62 -9.72
C PHE A 318 10.72 13.44 -11.21
N THR A 319 9.92 14.07 -12.08
CA THR A 319 10.06 13.93 -13.53
C THR A 319 11.43 14.43 -13.97
N GLU A 320 11.83 15.62 -13.51
CA GLU A 320 13.14 16.18 -13.84
C GLU A 320 14.29 15.33 -13.30
N LYS A 321 14.26 14.93 -12.02
CA LYS A 321 15.33 14.11 -11.43
C LYS A 321 15.46 12.74 -12.09
N PHE A 322 14.34 12.06 -12.33
CA PHE A 322 14.36 10.72 -12.94
C PHE A 322 14.89 10.76 -14.38
N TYR A 323 14.38 11.68 -15.21
CA TYR A 323 14.82 11.76 -16.60
C TYR A 323 16.26 12.23 -16.74
N ASN A 324 16.69 13.18 -15.90
CA ASN A 324 18.08 13.63 -15.91
C ASN A 324 19.03 12.50 -15.48
N HIS A 325 18.61 11.65 -14.53
CA HIS A 325 19.40 10.51 -14.08
C HIS A 325 19.54 9.41 -15.15
N HIS A 326 18.47 9.10 -15.89
CA HIS A 326 18.44 7.98 -16.85
C HIS A 326 18.63 8.39 -18.32
N LYS A 327 18.93 9.66 -18.60
CA LYS A 327 19.00 10.18 -19.98
C LYS A 327 19.95 9.38 -20.86
N VAL A 328 21.15 9.09 -20.36
CA VAL A 328 22.19 8.37 -21.10
C VAL A 328 21.76 6.94 -21.40
N GLN A 329 21.14 6.27 -20.43
CA GLN A 329 20.64 4.91 -20.56
C GLN A 329 19.49 4.84 -21.57
N ILE A 330 18.58 5.81 -21.55
CA ILE A 330 17.49 5.93 -22.54
C ILE A 330 18.07 6.12 -23.95
N ASP A 331 19.08 6.99 -24.11
CA ASP A 331 19.74 7.22 -25.40
C ASP A 331 20.46 5.95 -25.90
N ARG A 332 21.07 5.17 -24.99
CA ARG A 332 21.69 3.87 -25.31
C ARG A 332 20.64 2.85 -25.76
N LEU A 333 19.51 2.74 -25.08
CA LEU A 333 18.38 1.89 -25.50
C LEU A 333 17.91 2.24 -26.92
N GLU A 334 17.72 3.53 -27.22
CA GLU A 334 17.30 3.95 -28.56
C GLU A 334 18.36 3.66 -29.63
N THR A 335 19.64 3.72 -29.27
CA THR A 335 20.77 3.42 -30.17
C THR A 335 20.83 1.93 -30.46
N PHE A 336 20.85 1.10 -29.42
CA PHE A 336 20.81 -0.36 -29.53
C PHE A 336 19.62 -0.84 -30.37
N TYR A 337 18.42 -0.28 -30.13
CA TYR A 337 17.24 -0.62 -30.93
C TYR A 337 17.43 -0.35 -32.42
N LYS A 338 18.05 0.78 -32.79
CA LYS A 338 18.30 1.14 -34.20
C LYS A 338 19.31 0.21 -34.84
N GLU A 339 20.37 -0.14 -34.12
CA GLU A 339 21.43 -1.06 -34.58
C GLU A 339 20.86 -2.45 -34.85
N ILE A 340 20.19 -3.05 -33.86
CA ILE A 340 19.57 -4.38 -34.00
C ILE A 340 18.49 -4.40 -35.08
N LEU A 341 17.67 -3.34 -35.18
CA LEU A 341 16.66 -3.23 -36.23
C LEU A 341 17.30 -3.18 -37.62
N TYR A 342 18.38 -2.41 -37.77
CA TYR A 342 19.13 -2.32 -39.02
C TYR A 342 19.69 -3.69 -39.40
N THR A 343 20.39 -4.37 -38.47
CA THR A 343 20.95 -5.71 -38.72
C THR A 343 19.85 -6.71 -39.09
N ARG A 344 18.72 -6.71 -38.37
CA ARG A 344 17.57 -7.57 -38.71
C ARG A 344 17.01 -7.32 -40.12
N GLN A 345 16.98 -6.07 -40.57
CA GLN A 345 16.42 -5.69 -41.88
C GLN A 345 17.38 -5.98 -43.05
N HIS A 346 18.68 -6.05 -42.79
CA HIS A 346 19.71 -6.14 -43.83
C HIS A 346 20.53 -7.44 -43.77
N THR A 347 20.34 -8.28 -42.76
CA THR A 347 20.99 -9.59 -42.69
C THR A 347 20.45 -10.53 -43.78
N HIS A 348 21.35 -11.29 -44.39
CA HIS A 348 21.01 -12.40 -45.29
C HIS A 348 20.73 -13.70 -44.51
N TYR A 349 20.96 -13.72 -43.21
CA TYR A 349 20.84 -14.91 -42.36
C TYR A 349 19.52 -14.92 -41.60
N HIS A 350 18.58 -15.75 -42.06
CA HIS A 350 17.25 -15.89 -41.42
C HIS A 350 17.34 -16.20 -39.91
N LYS A 351 18.31 -17.03 -39.50
CA LYS A 351 18.55 -17.40 -38.09
C LYS A 351 18.86 -16.16 -37.22
N GLN A 352 19.75 -15.27 -37.68
CA GLN A 352 20.09 -14.01 -37.02
C GLN A 352 18.86 -13.08 -36.95
N GLY A 353 18.17 -12.88 -38.08
CA GLY A 353 16.98 -12.03 -38.12
C GLY A 353 15.86 -12.49 -37.17
N THR A 354 15.68 -13.80 -37.01
CA THR A 354 14.67 -14.37 -36.10
C THR A 354 15.07 -14.27 -34.61
N LEU A 355 16.37 -14.22 -34.29
CA LEU A 355 16.82 -13.94 -32.92
C LEU A 355 16.47 -12.50 -32.53
N TYR A 356 16.73 -11.55 -33.43
CA TYR A 356 16.58 -10.11 -33.16
C TYR A 356 15.13 -9.61 -33.16
N GLU A 357 14.18 -10.39 -33.66
CA GLU A 357 12.76 -10.00 -33.67
C GLU A 357 12.23 -9.71 -32.26
N ARG A 358 12.61 -10.52 -31.26
CA ARG A 358 12.16 -10.34 -29.88
C ARG A 358 12.81 -9.13 -29.22
N TYR A 359 14.11 -8.91 -29.44
CA TYR A 359 14.80 -7.70 -29.00
C TYR A 359 14.20 -6.44 -29.61
N CYS A 360 13.92 -6.43 -30.92
CA CYS A 360 13.24 -5.31 -31.57
C CYS A 360 11.87 -5.04 -30.94
N SER A 361 11.09 -6.09 -30.67
CA SER A 361 9.75 -5.97 -30.08
C SER A 361 9.79 -5.35 -28.68
N VAL A 362 10.61 -5.89 -27.78
CA VAL A 362 10.67 -5.39 -26.40
C VAL A 362 11.28 -4.00 -26.31
N CYS A 363 12.33 -3.71 -27.08
CA CYS A 363 12.91 -2.37 -27.14
C CYS A 363 11.88 -1.35 -27.63
N LYS A 364 11.11 -1.68 -28.67
CA LYS A 364 10.05 -0.81 -29.19
C LYS A 364 8.97 -0.52 -28.15
N VAL A 365 8.54 -1.55 -27.41
CA VAL A 365 7.56 -1.39 -26.31
C VAL A 365 8.14 -0.52 -25.21
N LEU A 366 9.36 -0.80 -24.75
CA LEU A 366 10.01 -0.04 -23.68
C LEU A 366 10.19 1.43 -24.06
N ILE A 367 10.68 1.72 -25.27
CA ILE A 367 10.82 3.08 -25.80
C ILE A 367 9.45 3.79 -25.84
N ALA A 368 8.40 3.10 -26.27
CA ALA A 368 7.05 3.67 -26.31
C ALA A 368 6.52 3.99 -24.91
N LEU A 369 6.71 3.09 -23.94
CA LEU A 369 6.32 3.31 -22.55
C LEU A 369 7.09 4.47 -21.92
N ILE A 370 8.41 4.56 -22.12
CA ILE A 370 9.25 5.66 -21.60
C ILE A 370 8.82 7.01 -22.20
N LYS A 371 8.48 7.04 -23.50
CA LYS A 371 7.97 8.23 -24.18
C LYS A 371 6.60 8.65 -23.66
N ALA A 372 5.70 7.71 -23.43
CA ALA A 372 4.38 7.95 -22.85
C ALA A 372 4.48 8.40 -21.39
N PHE A 373 5.43 7.86 -20.62
CA PHE A 373 5.65 8.20 -19.21
C PHE A 373 6.05 9.68 -19.01
N ARG A 374 6.63 10.32 -20.04
CA ARG A 374 7.21 11.66 -19.93
C ARG A 374 6.19 12.78 -19.74
N PRO A 375 5.12 12.87 -20.55
CA PRO A 375 4.10 13.90 -20.39
C PRO A 375 2.98 13.52 -19.40
N GLU A 376 2.82 12.24 -19.05
CA GLU A 376 1.66 11.73 -18.32
C GLU A 376 1.69 12.06 -16.82
N LYS A 377 0.50 12.29 -16.24
CA LYS A 377 0.32 12.67 -14.83
C LYS A 377 -0.85 11.90 -14.19
N GLY A 378 -0.84 11.81 -12.86
CA GLY A 378 -1.94 11.20 -12.10
C GLY A 378 -2.11 9.71 -12.39
N SER A 379 -3.37 9.23 -12.47
CA SER A 379 -3.69 7.80 -12.59
C SER A 379 -3.18 7.13 -13.87
N SER A 380 -3.14 7.82 -15.02
CA SER A 380 -2.56 7.27 -16.26
C SER A 380 -1.07 6.97 -16.11
N ARG A 381 -0.35 7.77 -15.32
CA ARG A 381 1.07 7.55 -15.01
C ARG A 381 1.28 6.26 -14.24
N TYR A 382 0.33 5.87 -13.38
CA TYR A 382 0.41 4.61 -12.63
C TYR A 382 0.49 3.39 -13.52
N ALA A 383 -0.39 3.29 -14.52
CA ALA A 383 -0.36 2.17 -15.45
C ALA A 383 0.99 2.06 -16.19
N LEU A 384 1.59 3.21 -16.52
CA LEU A 384 2.91 3.27 -17.16
C LEU A 384 4.04 2.88 -16.21
N VAL A 385 4.01 3.35 -14.96
CA VAL A 385 4.97 2.98 -13.91
C VAL A 385 4.94 1.47 -13.66
N MET A 386 3.74 0.89 -13.53
CA MET A 386 3.55 -0.56 -13.42
C MET A 386 4.14 -1.29 -14.63
N SER A 387 3.77 -0.86 -15.84
CA SER A 387 4.21 -1.51 -17.08
C SER A 387 5.74 -1.46 -17.22
N LEU A 388 6.37 -0.34 -16.86
CA LEU A 388 7.82 -0.17 -16.89
C LEU A 388 8.52 -1.03 -15.83
N SER A 389 7.95 -1.14 -14.63
CA SER A 389 8.47 -2.01 -13.57
C SER A 389 8.44 -3.49 -13.95
N GLU A 390 7.35 -3.93 -14.57
CA GLU A 390 7.18 -5.33 -15.02
C GLU A 390 7.98 -5.65 -16.29
N ALA A 391 8.35 -4.63 -17.08
CA ALA A 391 9.15 -4.81 -18.29
C ALA A 391 10.52 -5.46 -18.00
N TRP A 392 11.04 -5.34 -16.76
CA TRP A 392 12.28 -6.00 -16.37
C TRP A 392 12.19 -7.53 -16.48
N TYR A 393 11.16 -8.14 -15.91
CA TYR A 393 10.95 -9.60 -16.00
C TYR A 393 10.76 -10.04 -17.46
N LEU A 394 10.01 -9.26 -18.24
CA LEU A 394 9.84 -9.54 -19.67
C LEU A 394 11.18 -9.50 -20.43
N CYS A 395 12.05 -8.54 -20.14
CA CYS A 395 13.37 -8.45 -20.76
C CYS A 395 14.26 -9.64 -20.35
N MET A 396 14.21 -10.05 -19.07
CA MET A 396 14.93 -11.24 -18.57
C MET A 396 14.49 -12.53 -19.29
N ASP A 397 13.18 -12.76 -19.41
CA ASP A 397 12.65 -13.94 -20.09
C ASP A 397 13.04 -13.96 -21.58
N ILE A 398 13.02 -12.80 -22.24
CA ILE A 398 13.45 -12.66 -23.63
C ILE A 398 14.94 -12.96 -23.79
N GLN A 399 15.77 -12.51 -22.84
CA GLN A 399 17.20 -12.80 -22.83
C GLN A 399 17.48 -14.30 -22.69
N GLU A 400 16.84 -14.97 -21.73
CA GLU A 400 17.00 -16.41 -21.51
C GLU A 400 16.59 -17.21 -22.77
N LEU A 401 15.42 -16.90 -23.33
CA LEU A 401 14.93 -17.57 -24.53
C LEU A 401 15.81 -17.31 -25.76
N THR A 402 16.40 -16.12 -25.88
CA THR A 402 17.27 -15.76 -26.99
C THR A 402 18.62 -16.46 -26.87
N ARG A 403 19.22 -16.48 -25.67
CA ARG A 403 20.44 -17.26 -25.37
C ARG A 403 20.24 -18.74 -25.67
N ALA A 404 19.17 -19.35 -25.17
CA ALA A 404 18.88 -20.77 -25.42
C ALA A 404 18.73 -21.09 -26.91
N LYS A 405 18.05 -20.22 -27.66
CA LYS A 405 17.90 -20.37 -29.12
C LYS A 405 19.23 -20.18 -29.85
N PHE A 406 20.07 -19.27 -29.38
CA PHE A 406 21.38 -19.02 -29.96
C PHE A 406 22.36 -20.17 -29.71
N GLU A 407 22.39 -20.76 -28.52
CA GLU A 407 23.17 -21.97 -28.23
C GLU A 407 22.79 -23.12 -29.16
N LYS A 408 21.48 -23.34 -29.35
CA LYS A 408 21.00 -24.33 -30.32
C LYS A 408 21.47 -24.03 -31.75
N ILE A 409 21.46 -22.75 -32.15
CA ILE A 409 21.97 -22.34 -33.46
C ILE A 409 23.46 -22.66 -33.59
N LYS A 410 24.27 -22.43 -32.55
CA LYS A 410 25.71 -22.76 -32.52
C LYS A 410 25.95 -24.27 -32.65
N GLU A 411 25.21 -25.08 -31.89
CA GLU A 411 25.29 -26.55 -31.96
C GLU A 411 24.93 -27.08 -33.36
N GLU A 412 23.93 -26.48 -34.00
CA GLU A 412 23.44 -26.88 -35.32
C GLU A 412 24.20 -26.22 -36.49
N ASN A 413 25.19 -25.34 -36.21
CA ASN A 413 25.91 -24.57 -37.21
C ASN A 413 27.00 -25.40 -37.94
N THR A 414 26.57 -26.40 -38.69
CA THR A 414 27.46 -27.25 -39.50
C THR A 414 27.84 -26.57 -40.82
N PRO A 415 29.07 -26.77 -41.35
CA PRO A 415 29.52 -26.15 -42.59
C PRO A 415 28.59 -26.46 -43.77
N GLY A 416 27.99 -25.43 -44.36
CA GLY A 416 27.01 -25.56 -45.44
C GLY A 416 26.41 -24.22 -45.89
N ALA A 417 25.46 -24.27 -46.84
CA ALA A 417 24.86 -23.06 -47.44
C ALA A 417 24.11 -22.15 -46.43
N ASP A 418 23.63 -22.72 -45.32
CA ASP A 418 22.87 -22.02 -44.25
C ASP A 418 23.67 -21.85 -42.95
N SER A 419 25.01 -21.95 -43.03
CA SER A 419 25.91 -21.74 -41.90
C SER A 419 26.14 -20.25 -41.63
N LEU A 420 26.14 -19.88 -40.34
CA LEU A 420 26.54 -18.55 -39.89
C LEU A 420 28.07 -18.48 -39.86
N PRO A 421 28.67 -17.45 -40.48
CA PRO A 421 30.10 -17.16 -40.34
C PRO A 421 30.49 -16.86 -38.88
N ASP A 422 31.75 -17.12 -38.52
CA ASP A 422 32.26 -16.90 -37.16
C ASP A 422 32.15 -15.44 -36.71
N ASP A 423 32.37 -14.49 -37.61
CA ASP A 423 32.20 -13.06 -37.33
C ASP A 423 30.75 -12.69 -37.01
N ILE A 424 29.78 -13.32 -37.67
CA ILE A 424 28.34 -13.15 -37.37
C ILE A 424 27.97 -13.79 -36.04
N ILE A 425 28.56 -14.95 -35.69
CA ILE A 425 28.36 -15.57 -34.37
C ILE A 425 28.87 -14.66 -33.27
N ILE A 426 30.07 -14.09 -33.44
CA ILE A 426 30.67 -13.14 -32.49
C ILE A 426 29.83 -11.85 -32.40
N GLU A 427 29.32 -11.33 -33.52
CA GLU A 427 28.39 -10.19 -33.53
C GLU A 427 27.14 -10.49 -32.69
N ILE A 428 26.52 -11.66 -32.89
CA ILE A 428 25.33 -12.06 -32.11
C ILE A 428 25.65 -12.20 -30.62
N GLU A 429 26.81 -12.76 -30.25
CA GLU A 429 27.23 -12.85 -28.84
C GLU A 429 27.37 -11.46 -28.21
N ASN A 430 28.02 -10.53 -28.90
CA ASN A 430 28.16 -9.15 -28.44
C ASN A 430 26.81 -8.44 -28.32
N ASP A 431 25.90 -8.66 -29.26
CA ASP A 431 24.55 -8.06 -29.24
C ASP A 431 23.69 -8.61 -28.10
N ILE A 432 23.80 -9.91 -27.80
CA ILE A 432 23.13 -10.54 -26.66
C ILE A 432 23.65 -9.94 -25.34
N ASP A 433 24.96 -9.75 -25.20
CA ASP A 433 25.55 -9.14 -24.01
C ASP A 433 25.22 -7.64 -23.93
N SER A 434 25.15 -6.94 -25.07
CA SER A 434 24.72 -5.53 -25.14
C SER A 434 23.26 -5.34 -24.73
N PHE A 435 22.38 -6.28 -25.10
CA PHE A 435 20.98 -6.27 -24.66
C PHE A 435 20.87 -6.29 -23.13
N GLU A 436 21.67 -7.13 -22.48
CA GLU A 436 21.72 -7.24 -21.02
C GLU A 436 22.19 -5.93 -20.38
N ASN A 437 23.37 -5.45 -20.77
CA ASN A 437 23.99 -4.25 -20.20
C ASN A 437 23.28 -2.92 -20.55
N THR A 438 22.34 -2.94 -21.49
CA THR A 438 21.64 -1.72 -21.96
C THR A 438 20.15 -1.77 -21.65
N VAL A 439 19.46 -2.83 -22.05
CA VAL A 439 18.01 -2.90 -22.01
C VAL A 439 17.54 -3.47 -20.67
N ILE A 440 18.17 -4.56 -20.22
CA ILE A 440 17.81 -5.20 -18.93
C ILE A 440 18.20 -4.28 -17.78
N ASP A 441 19.41 -3.73 -17.79
CA ASP A 441 19.87 -2.81 -16.73
C ASP A 441 18.95 -1.59 -16.59
N LEU A 442 18.57 -0.94 -17.71
CA LEU A 442 17.62 0.17 -17.65
C LEU A 442 16.25 -0.27 -17.14
N ALA A 443 15.73 -1.41 -17.61
CA ALA A 443 14.44 -1.93 -17.12
C ALA A 443 14.50 -2.27 -15.62
N HIS A 444 15.64 -2.77 -15.14
CA HIS A 444 15.88 -3.01 -13.72
C HIS A 444 15.90 -1.72 -12.92
N ASP A 445 16.52 -0.64 -13.43
CA ASP A 445 16.48 0.68 -12.78
C ASP A 445 15.04 1.19 -12.62
N PHE A 446 14.19 1.01 -13.65
CA PHE A 446 12.75 1.30 -13.55
C PHE A 446 12.05 0.41 -12.51
N ASN A 447 12.40 -0.88 -12.43
CA ASN A 447 11.85 -1.78 -11.42
C ASN A 447 12.27 -1.36 -10.00
N LEU A 448 13.56 -1.14 -9.75
CA LEU A 448 14.10 -0.69 -8.47
C LEU A 448 13.52 0.66 -8.04
N PHE A 449 13.27 1.56 -8.99
CA PHE A 449 12.59 2.80 -8.69
C PHE A 449 11.21 2.54 -8.05
N VAL A 450 10.42 1.64 -8.65
CA VAL A 450 9.06 1.29 -8.20
C VAL A 450 9.05 0.39 -6.97
N THR A 451 10.07 -0.43 -6.75
CA THR A 451 10.14 -1.40 -5.64
C THR A 451 10.98 -0.93 -4.44
N VAL A 452 12.02 -0.10 -4.66
CA VAL A 452 13.02 0.35 -3.65
C VAL A 452 13.00 1.87 -3.34
N GLY A 453 12.42 2.68 -4.24
CA GLY A 453 11.78 3.95 -3.84
C GLY A 453 12.31 5.17 -4.54
N ILE A 454 11.66 6.29 -4.22
CA ILE A 454 12.18 7.63 -4.53
C ILE A 454 13.28 7.93 -3.51
N THR A 455 14.45 7.33 -3.69
CA THR A 455 15.66 7.73 -2.96
C THR A 455 16.18 9.05 -3.49
#